data_AF-A0A7C5PBX7-F1
#
_entry.id   AF-A0A7C5PBX7-F1
#
_cell.length_a   1.000
_cell.length_b   1.000
_cell.length_c   1.000
_cell.angle_alpha   90.00
_cell.angle_beta   90.00
_cell.angle_gamma   90.00
#
_symmetry.space_group_name_H-M   'P 1'
#
loop_
_entity.id
_entity.type
_entity.pdbx_description
1 polymer ?
#
loop_
_entity_poly.entity_id
_entity_poly.type
_entity_poly.pdbx_seq_one_letter_code
_entity_poly.pdbx_strand_id
1 'polypeptide(L)'
;MTSPREEREKRIRRALPPDGMTRLVKIEPGAAKEAGKIFKELFGHAPALVAADLNTFEAAGEKVLRSLAEAGCRREDPFIYQ
;
A
#
# COMPACT_ATOMS: atom_id res chain seq x y z
N MET A 1 -24.75 -6.05 -15.59
CA MET A 1 -24.02 -7.06 -14.79
C MET A 1 -22.77 -6.39 -14.23
N THR A 2 -22.56 -6.40 -12.91
CA THR A 2 -21.31 -5.92 -12.31
C THR A 2 -20.16 -6.86 -12.68
N SER A 3 -18.99 -6.32 -13.00
CA SER A 3 -17.83 -7.13 -13.31
C SER A 3 -17.35 -7.91 -12.08
N PRO A 4 -16.67 -9.08 -12.26
CA PRO A 4 -16.11 -9.85 -11.14
C PRO A 4 -15.20 -9.03 -10.22
N ARG A 5 -14.59 -7.97 -10.75
CA ARG A 5 -13.72 -7.06 -10.03
C ARG A 5 -14.49 -6.12 -9.11
N GLU A 6 -15.57 -5.51 -9.60
CA GLU A 6 -16.41 -4.61 -8.81
C GLU A 6 -17.04 -5.37 -7.63
N GLU A 7 -17.44 -6.63 -7.83
CA GLU A 7 -17.90 -7.48 -6.74
C GLU A 7 -16.81 -7.77 -5.70
N ARG A 8 -15.57 -8.00 -6.14
CA ARG A 8 -14.43 -8.21 -5.24
C ARG A 8 -14.13 -6.96 -4.42
N GLU A 9 -14.14 -5.79 -5.03
CA GLU A 9 -13.94 -4.51 -4.34
C GLU A 9 -15.03 -4.27 -3.29
N LYS A 10 -16.29 -4.58 -3.62
CA LYS A 10 -17.41 -4.49 -2.69
C LYS A 10 -17.25 -5.43 -1.49
N ARG A 11 -16.74 -6.66 -1.70
CA ARG A 11 -16.43 -7.60 -0.62
C ARG A 11 -15.32 -7.08 0.29
N ILE A 12 -14.24 -6.55 -0.28
CA ILE A 12 -13.12 -5.98 0.50
C ILE A 12 -13.63 -4.82 1.35
N ARG A 13 -14.40 -3.90 0.77
CA ARG A 13 -14.95 -2.75 1.52
C ARG A 13 -15.87 -3.18 2.66
N ARG A 14 -16.67 -4.24 2.49
CA ARG A 14 -17.53 -4.79 3.55
C ARG A 14 -16.77 -5.46 4.68
N ALA A 15 -15.56 -5.95 4.42
CA ALA A 15 -14.73 -6.61 5.43
C ALA A 15 -13.93 -5.62 6.30
N LEU A 16 -13.88 -4.34 5.92
CA LEU A 16 -13.20 -3.33 6.73
C LEU A 16 -13.97 -3.09 8.03
N PRO A 17 -13.27 -3.07 9.18
CA PRO A 17 -13.92 -2.85 10.46
C PRO A 17 -14.55 -1.44 10.51
N PRO A 18 -15.73 -1.29 11.13
CA PRO A 18 -16.42 -0.01 11.23
C PRO A 18 -15.82 0.91 12.31
N ASP A 19 -14.77 0.47 13.02
CA ASP A 19 -14.22 1.10 14.21
C ASP A 19 -13.43 2.40 13.96
N GLY A 20 -13.33 2.84 12.70
CA GLY A 20 -12.65 4.08 12.32
C GLY A 20 -11.13 4.03 12.45
N MET A 21 -10.55 2.88 12.84
CA MET A 21 -9.10 2.72 12.98
C MET A 21 -8.40 2.73 11.61
N THR A 22 -9.10 2.32 10.56
CA THR A 22 -8.58 2.35 9.19
C THR A 22 -8.75 3.75 8.58
N ARG A 23 -7.66 4.51 8.53
CA ARG A 23 -7.64 5.89 8.01
C ARG A 23 -7.84 6.01 6.50
N LEU A 24 -7.34 5.03 5.72
CA LEU A 24 -7.38 5.09 4.26
C LEU A 24 -7.34 3.68 3.64
N VAL A 25 -8.18 3.46 2.63
CA VAL A 25 -8.15 2.27 1.77
C VAL A 25 -8.26 2.69 0.30
N LYS A 26 -7.23 2.35 -0.47
CA LYS A 26 -7.12 2.64 -1.91
C LYS A 26 -7.10 1.31 -2.67
N ILE A 27 -8.08 1.08 -3.55
CA ILE A 27 -8.19 -0.13 -4.37
C ILE A 27 -8.38 0.28 -5.82
N GLU A 28 -7.32 0.13 -6.62
CA GLU A 28 -7.30 0.48 -8.03
C GLU A 28 -6.10 -0.21 -8.72
N PRO A 29 -6.07 -0.31 -10.07
CA PRO A 29 -4.89 -0.83 -10.75
C PRO A 29 -3.69 0.06 -10.48
N GLY A 30 -2.57 -0.55 -10.09
CA GLY A 30 -1.33 0.20 -9.89
C GLY A 30 -1.27 1.03 -8.62
N ALA A 31 -2.15 0.78 -7.63
CA ALA A 31 -2.17 1.48 -6.34
C ALA A 31 -0.79 1.56 -5.64
N ALA A 32 0.09 0.58 -5.86
CA ALA A 32 1.47 0.60 -5.34
C ALA A 32 2.28 1.83 -5.78
N LYS A 33 1.94 2.46 -6.92
CA LYS A 33 2.58 3.69 -7.40
C LYS A 33 2.20 4.93 -6.58
N GLU A 34 1.07 4.90 -5.88
CA GLU A 34 0.63 5.99 -5.00
C GLU A 34 1.11 5.82 -3.55
N ALA A 35 1.80 4.71 -3.22
CA ALA A 35 2.20 4.37 -1.86
C ALA A 35 2.98 5.49 -1.16
N GLY A 36 3.95 6.11 -1.84
CA GLY A 36 4.75 7.19 -1.26
C GLY A 36 3.95 8.45 -0.96
N LYS A 37 3.06 8.85 -1.87
CA LYS A 37 2.16 10.00 -1.67
C LYS A 37 1.24 9.76 -0.47
N ILE A 38 0.59 8.58 -0.43
CA ILE A 38 -0.31 8.17 0.65
C ILE A 38 0.44 8.10 1.99
N PHE A 39 1.63 7.52 2.01
CA PHE A 39 2.44 7.42 3.22
C PHE A 39 2.78 8.81 3.77
N LYS A 40 3.23 9.73 2.91
CA LYS A 40 3.55 11.11 3.30
C LYS A 40 2.33 11.86 3.84
N GLU A 41 1.15 11.67 3.25
CA GLU A 41 -0.10 12.25 3.73
C GLU A 41 -0.48 11.72 5.13
N LEU A 42 -0.29 10.42 5.38
CA LEU A 42 -0.71 9.79 6.63
C LEU A 42 0.29 9.95 7.78
N PHE A 43 1.60 9.99 7.47
CA PHE A 43 2.70 9.89 8.43
C PHE A 43 3.72 11.03 8.35
N GLY A 44 3.60 11.96 7.41
CA GLY A 44 4.47 13.12 7.28
C GLY A 44 5.93 12.76 6.97
N HIS A 45 6.84 13.10 7.88
CA HIS A 45 8.30 12.96 7.71
C HIS A 45 8.90 11.73 8.41
N ALA A 46 8.06 10.80 8.90
CA ALA A 46 8.53 9.56 9.47
C ALA A 46 9.32 8.73 8.44
N PRO A 47 10.37 8.00 8.86
CA PRO A 47 11.04 7.04 7.97
C PRO A 47 10.09 5.89 7.63
N ALA A 48 10.09 5.48 6.36
CA ALA A 48 9.30 4.36 5.87
C ALA A 48 10.13 3.06 5.86
N LEU A 49 9.56 1.98 6.36
CA LEU A 49 10.08 0.62 6.23
C LEU A 49 9.10 -0.19 5.37
N VAL A 50 9.60 -0.81 4.30
CA VAL A 50 8.85 -1.80 3.53
C VAL A 50 9.14 -3.18 4.11
N ALA A 51 8.11 -3.87 4.59
CA ALA A 51 8.19 -5.22 5.10
C ALA A 51 7.27 -6.14 4.28
N ALA A 52 7.81 -7.26 3.79
CA ALA A 52 7.08 -8.22 2.98
C ALA A 52 7.76 -9.58 2.98
N ASP A 53 7.00 -10.65 2.75
CA ASP A 53 7.60 -11.92 2.35
C ASP A 53 8.25 -11.79 0.96
N LEU A 54 9.14 -12.73 0.61
CA LEU A 54 9.89 -12.72 -0.64
C LEU A 54 9.00 -12.59 -1.88
N ASN A 55 7.94 -13.39 -1.98
CA ASN A 55 7.06 -13.40 -3.15
C ASN A 55 6.32 -12.06 -3.29
N THR A 56 5.84 -11.52 -2.18
CA THR A 56 5.17 -10.21 -2.13
C THR A 56 6.14 -9.08 -2.51
N PHE A 57 7.39 -9.16 -2.05
CA PHE A 57 8.41 -8.18 -2.39
C PHE A 57 8.74 -8.21 -3.89
N GLU A 58 8.93 -9.39 -4.49
CA GLU A 58 9.15 -9.52 -5.93
C GLU A 58 7.98 -8.97 -6.76
N ALA A 59 6.74 -9.19 -6.31
CA ALA A 59 5.55 -8.74 -7.03
C ALA A 59 5.37 -7.20 -7.00
N ALA A 60 5.68 -6.56 -5.87
CA ALA A 60 5.29 -5.17 -5.61
C ALA A 60 6.30 -4.31 -4.82
N GLY A 61 7.21 -4.90 -4.06
CA GLY A 61 8.13 -4.19 -3.16
C GLY A 61 8.94 -3.10 -3.84
N GLU A 62 9.57 -3.42 -4.97
CA GLU A 62 10.34 -2.46 -5.78
C GLU A 62 9.51 -1.26 -6.26
N LYS A 63 8.23 -1.47 -6.58
CA LYS A 63 7.33 -0.39 -7.01
C LYS A 63 7.00 0.54 -5.84
N VAL A 64 6.82 -0.02 -4.65
CA VAL A 64 6.57 0.75 -3.42
C VAL A 64 7.80 1.56 -3.02
N LEU A 65 8.99 0.95 -3.04
CA LEU A 65 10.26 1.64 -2.74
C LEU A 65 10.50 2.82 -3.68
N ARG A 66 10.25 2.63 -4.97
CA ARG A 66 10.32 3.71 -5.97
C ARG A 66 9.33 4.83 -5.68
N SER A 67 8.07 4.49 -5.42
CA SER A 67 7.02 5.47 -5.09
C SER A 67 7.40 6.30 -3.84
N LEU A 68 7.96 5.65 -2.81
CA LEU A 68 8.44 6.33 -1.61
C LEU A 68 9.60 7.29 -1.91
N ALA A 69 10.55 6.87 -2.76
CA ALA A 69 11.67 7.70 -3.17
C ALA A 69 11.20 8.93 -3.98
N GLU A 70 10.30 8.74 -4.94
CA GLU A 70 9.71 9.81 -5.75
C GLU A 70 8.91 10.83 -4.91
N ALA A 71 8.29 10.38 -3.81
CA ALA A 71 7.60 11.25 -2.86
C ALA A 71 8.54 12.01 -1.90
N GLY A 72 9.84 11.72 -1.94
CA GLY A 72 10.85 12.29 -1.03
C GLY A 72 10.73 11.77 0.40
N CYS A 73 10.21 10.56 0.60
CA CYS A 73 10.15 9.93 1.92
C CYS A 73 11.55 9.45 2.34
N ARG A 74 11.88 9.61 3.62
CA ARG A 74 13.01 8.89 4.22
C ARG A 74 12.68 7.40 4.24
N ARG A 75 13.66 6.54 3.96
CA ARG A 75 13.48 5.10 3.84
C ARG A 75 14.58 4.38 4.61
N GLU A 76 14.18 3.34 5.32
CA GLU A 76 15.08 2.32 5.86
C GLU A 76 15.27 1.20 4.83
N ASP A 77 16.26 0.33 5.06
CA ASP A 77 16.42 -0.88 4.24
C ASP A 77 15.19 -1.79 4.38
N PRO A 78 14.70 -2.39 3.28
CA PRO A 78 13.52 -3.24 3.32
C PRO A 78 13.77 -4.50 4.16
N PHE A 79 12.75 -4.92 4.91
CA PHE A 79 12.75 -6.16 5.68
C PHE A 79 12.04 -7.25 4.89
N ILE A 80 12.80 -8.16 4.28
CA ILE A 80 12.28 -9.25 3.46
C ILE A 80 12.41 -10.57 4.24
N TYR A 81 11.30 -11.27 4.44
CA TYR A 81 11.26 -12.55 5.15
C TYR A 81 10.79 -13.70 4.25
N GLN A 82 11.04 -14.93 4.68
CA GLN A 82 10.60 -16.15 3.99
C GLN A 82 9.22 -16.60 4.45
#